data_AF-A0A537ITI0-F1
#
_entry.id   AF-A0A537ITI0-F1
#
_cell.length_a   1.000
_cell.length_b   1.000
_cell.length_c   1.000
_cell.angle_alpha   90.00
_cell.angle_beta   90.00
_cell.angle_gamma   90.00
#
_symmetry.space_group_name_H-M   'P 1'
#
loop_
_entity.id
_entity.type
_entity.pdbx_description
1 polymer ?
#
loop_
_entity_poly.entity_id
_entity_poly.type
_entity_poly.pdbx_seq_one_letter_code
_entity_poly.pdbx_strand_id
1 'polypeptide(L)'
;MPIYRIIIELKPGVLDAQGQAVHQGLRALGYETISGVRVGKCIEITVPDQTARDEIDAMCERFLANPLIEEWWIERDQDRDGTGRSRVPVLPRSQGS
;
A
#
# COMPACT_ATOMS: atom_id res chain seq x y z
N MET A 1 15.62 13.07 1.62
CA MET A 1 14.59 12.62 0.66
C MET A 1 13.78 11.49 1.29
N PRO A 2 12.70 11.77 2.04
CA PRO A 2 11.85 10.75 2.63
C PRO A 2 11.08 9.95 1.57
N ILE A 3 10.74 8.71 1.94
CA ILE A 3 9.79 7.88 1.20
C ILE A 3 8.46 7.89 1.96
N TYR A 4 7.36 8.06 1.21
CA TYR A 4 6.01 7.91 1.72
C TYR A 4 5.31 6.77 0.97
N ARG A 5 4.59 5.94 1.72
CA ARG A 5 3.69 4.93 1.20
C ARG A 5 2.27 5.44 1.28
N ILE A 6 1.57 5.38 0.16
CA ILE A 6 0.18 5.79 0.00
C ILE A 6 -0.62 4.52 -0.29
N ILE A 7 -1.45 4.12 0.66
CA ILE A 7 -2.39 3.02 0.49
C ILE A 7 -3.71 3.60 0.03
N ILE A 8 -4.27 3.08 -1.04
CA ILE A 8 -5.56 3.51 -1.61
C ILE A 8 -6.46 2.30 -1.69
N GLU A 9 -7.61 2.37 -1.04
CA GLU A 9 -8.61 1.29 -1.04
C GLU A 9 -9.97 1.81 -1.52
N LEU A 10 -10.75 0.92 -2.11
CA LEU A 10 -12.15 1.21 -2.40
C LEU A 10 -12.92 1.43 -1.09
N LYS A 11 -13.79 2.43 -1.06
CA LYS A 11 -14.67 2.72 0.08
C LYS A 11 -15.59 1.53 0.39
N PRO A 12 -16.06 1.40 1.65
CA PRO A 12 -17.04 0.39 2.02
C PRO A 12 -18.29 0.46 1.14
N GLY A 13 -18.79 -0.70 0.70
CA GLY A 13 -19.96 -0.81 -0.17
C GLY A 13 -19.69 -0.64 -1.66
N VAL A 14 -18.48 -0.23 -2.07
CA VAL A 14 -18.07 -0.22 -3.48
C VAL A 14 -17.69 -1.64 -3.90
N LEU A 15 -18.24 -2.10 -5.04
CA LEU A 15 -17.96 -3.41 -5.61
C LEU A 15 -16.51 -3.48 -6.11
N ASP A 16 -15.77 -4.48 -5.63
CA ASP A 16 -14.41 -4.77 -6.06
C ASP A 16 -14.39 -6.00 -6.99
N ALA A 17 -14.47 -5.75 -8.30
CA ALA A 17 -14.42 -6.82 -9.30
C ALA A 17 -13.05 -7.53 -9.33
N GLN A 18 -11.96 -6.83 -9.02
CA GLN A 18 -10.61 -7.40 -9.01
C GLN A 18 -10.42 -8.32 -7.79
N GLY A 19 -10.84 -7.86 -6.61
CA GLY A 19 -10.84 -8.67 -5.39
C GLY A 19 -11.65 -9.95 -5.55
N GLN A 20 -12.82 -9.89 -6.20
CA GLN A 20 -13.61 -11.09 -6.51
C GLN A 20 -12.87 -12.09 -7.41
N ALA A 21 -12.19 -11.60 -8.46
CA ALA A 21 -11.43 -12.46 -9.36
C ALA A 21 -10.25 -13.14 -8.61
N VAL A 22 -9.54 -12.39 -7.76
CA VAL A 22 -8.44 -12.93 -6.95
C VAL A 22 -8.96 -13.96 -5.94
N HIS A 23 -10.08 -13.67 -5.26
CA HIS A 23 -10.70 -14.61 -4.32
C HIS A 23 -11.08 -15.94 -4.99
N GLN A 24 -11.68 -15.89 -6.17
CA GLN A 24 -12.01 -17.08 -6.96
C GLN A 24 -10.75 -17.88 -7.34
N GLY A 25 -9.68 -17.19 -7.77
CA GLY A 25 -8.40 -17.82 -8.07
C GLY A 25 -7.80 -18.54 -6.85
N LEU A 26 -7.83 -17.91 -5.68
CA LEU A 26 -7.35 -18.52 -4.43
C LEU A 26 -8.17 -19.75 -4.03
N ARG A 27 -9.50 -19.69 -4.18
CA ARG A 27 -10.37 -20.85 -3.93
C ARG A 27 -10.06 -22.01 -4.88
N ALA A 28 -9.83 -21.74 -6.16
CA ALA A 28 -9.47 -22.76 -7.14
C ALA A 28 -8.15 -23.47 -6.80
N LEU A 29 -7.24 -22.79 -6.09
CA LEU A 29 -5.98 -23.34 -5.59
C LEU A 29 -6.12 -24.08 -4.24
N GLY A 30 -7.33 -24.18 -3.68
CA GLY A 30 -7.61 -24.88 -2.42
C GLY A 30 -7.56 -24.01 -1.16
N TYR A 31 -7.38 -22.69 -1.27
CA TYR A 31 -7.39 -21.78 -0.12
C TYR A 31 -8.82 -21.40 0.29
N GLU A 32 -9.57 -22.37 0.82
CA GLU A 32 -11.00 -22.19 1.15
C GLU A 32 -11.29 -21.37 2.42
N THR A 33 -10.30 -21.17 3.29
CA THR A 33 -10.46 -20.45 4.56
C THR A 33 -10.52 -18.92 4.39
N ILE A 34 -10.21 -18.40 3.21
CA ILE A 34 -10.21 -16.96 2.92
C ILE A 34 -11.66 -16.51 2.69
N SER A 35 -12.17 -15.65 3.59
CA SER A 35 -13.55 -15.18 3.56
C SER A 35 -13.82 -14.07 2.52
N GLY A 36 -12.77 -13.36 2.10
CA GLY A 36 -12.87 -12.31 1.09
C GLY A 36 -11.51 -11.71 0.74
N VAL A 37 -11.44 -11.04 -0.39
CA VAL A 37 -10.25 -10.32 -0.86
C VAL A 37 -10.67 -8.93 -1.29
N ARG A 38 -9.87 -7.93 -0.93
CA ARG A 38 -9.92 -6.58 -1.48
C ARG A 38 -8.62 -6.27 -2.17
N VAL A 39 -8.69 -5.58 -3.30
CA VAL A 39 -7.54 -5.11 -4.05
C VAL A 39 -7.55 -3.58 -4.03
N GLY A 40 -6.42 -3.02 -3.62
CA GLY A 40 -6.16 -1.59 -3.59
C GLY A 40 -4.84 -1.25 -4.27
N LYS A 41 -4.45 0.02 -4.21
CA LYS A 41 -3.16 0.51 -4.72
C LYS A 41 -2.22 0.76 -3.54
N CYS A 42 -0.95 0.43 -3.73
CA CYS A 42 0.14 0.86 -2.85
C CYS A 42 1.12 1.66 -3.70
N ILE A 43 1.28 2.94 -3.40
CA ILE A 43 2.14 3.85 -4.16
C ILE A 43 3.24 4.34 -3.23
N GLU A 44 4.49 4.09 -3.61
CA GLU A 44 5.65 4.62 -2.90
C GLU A 44 6.19 5.85 -3.65
N ILE A 45 6.34 6.96 -2.95
CA ILE A 45 6.90 8.20 -3.51
C ILE A 45 8.12 8.63 -2.71
N THR A 46 9.18 9.04 -3.41
CA THR A 46 10.36 9.68 -2.83
C THR A 46 10.27 11.17 -3.09
N VAL A 47 10.28 11.99 -2.04
CA VAL A 47 10.11 13.44 -2.15
C VAL A 47 11.27 14.18 -1.49
N PRO A 48 11.51 15.47 -1.81
CA PRO A 48 12.44 16.31 -1.05
C PRO A 48 12.09 16.41 0.44
N ASP A 49 13.07 16.61 1.32
CA ASP A 49 12.88 16.64 2.78
C ASP A 49 11.90 17.73 3.26
N GLN A 50 11.79 18.81 2.50
CA GLN A 50 10.92 19.96 2.75
C GLN A 50 9.48 19.77 2.25
N THR A 51 9.16 18.65 1.60
CA THR A 51 7.82 18.42 1.05
C THR A 51 6.83 18.26 2.20
N ALA A 52 5.82 19.13 2.23
CA ALA A 52 4.78 19.08 3.24
C ALA A 52 3.87 17.86 3.00
N ARG A 53 3.37 17.26 4.09
CA ARG A 53 2.41 16.14 4.01
C ARG A 53 1.15 16.54 3.24
N ASP A 54 0.70 17.78 3.38
CA ASP A 54 -0.49 18.30 2.70
C ASP A 54 -0.32 18.38 1.18
N GLU A 55 0.93 18.53 0.70
CA GLU A 55 1.22 18.49 -0.73
C GLU A 55 1.02 17.07 -1.28
N ILE A 56 1.47 16.05 -0.53
CA ILE A 56 1.25 14.64 -0.87
C ILE A 56 -0.25 14.31 -0.84
N ASP A 57 -0.96 14.82 0.17
CA ASP A 57 -2.41 14.63 0.28
C ASP A 57 -3.16 15.26 -0.91
N ALA A 58 -2.75 16.46 -1.34
CA ALA A 58 -3.29 17.10 -2.54
C ALA A 58 -2.99 16.32 -3.83
N MET A 59 -1.84 15.62 -3.92
CA MET A 59 -1.57 14.69 -5.04
C MET A 59 -2.54 13.51 -5.03
N CYS A 60 -2.86 12.97 -3.84
CA CYS A 60 -3.84 11.90 -3.71
C CYS A 60 -5.22 12.33 -4.21
N GLU A 61 -5.72 13.47 -3.72
CA GLU A 61 -7.05 13.97 -4.07
C GLU A 61 -7.17 14.31 -5.57
N ARG A 62 -6.12 14.89 -6.16
CA ARG A 62 -6.15 15.37 -7.55
C ARG A 62 -5.93 14.28 -8.59
N PHE A 63 -5.21 13.21 -8.25
CA PHE A 63 -4.73 12.28 -9.27
C PHE A 63 -4.63 10.82 -8.81
N LEU A 64 -4.02 10.55 -7.66
CA LEU A 64 -3.67 9.17 -7.30
C LEU A 64 -4.90 8.35 -6.89
N ALA A 65 -5.86 8.99 -6.24
CA ALA A 65 -7.11 8.40 -5.80
C ALA A 65 -8.31 9.01 -6.54
N ASN A 66 -9.39 8.26 -6.63
CA ASN A 66 -10.71 8.78 -6.99
C ASN A 66 -11.54 9.01 -5.71
N PRO A 67 -11.68 10.25 -5.20
CA PRO A 67 -12.32 10.51 -3.91
C PRO A 67 -13.80 10.09 -3.84
N LEU A 68 -14.46 9.87 -4.98
CA LEU A 68 -15.85 9.40 -4.99
C LEU A 68 -15.97 7.96 -4.47
N ILE A 69 -15.02 7.10 -4.82
CA ILE A 69 -15.11 5.65 -4.59
C ILE A 69 -13.91 5.06 -3.85
N GLU A 70 -12.84 5.81 -3.67
CA GLU A 70 -11.61 5.40 -2.99
C GLU A 70 -11.35 6.31 -1.77
N GLU A 71 -10.65 5.75 -0.79
CA GLU A 71 -10.07 6.44 0.37
C GLU A 71 -8.58 6.08 0.46
N TRP A 72 -7.78 6.92 1.15
CA TRP A 72 -6.34 6.73 1.21
C TRP A 72 -5.73 7.04 2.58
N TRP A 73 -4.58 6.43 2.83
CA TRP A 73 -3.76 6.66 4.01
C TRP A 73 -2.30 6.88 3.59
N ILE A 74 -1.64 7.83 4.24
CA ILE A 74 -0.25 8.19 3.96
C ILE A 74 0.60 7.83 5.17
N GLU A 75 1.57 6.95 4.94
CA GLU A 75 2.55 6.49 5.91
C GLU A 75 3.93 7.00 5.49
N ARG A 76 4.69 7.57 6.42
CA ARG A 76 6.11 7.85 6.19
C ARG A 76 6.91 6.59 6.46
N ASP A 77 7.69 6.14 5.48
CA ASP A 77 8.62 5.04 5.70
C ASP A 77 9.77 5.54 6.58
N GLN A 78 9.79 5.13 7.85
CA GLN A 78 10.82 5.50 8.82
C GLN A 78 12.11 4.69 8.61
N ASP A 79 11.98 3.58 7.90
CA ASP A 79 12.99 2.55 7.74
C ASP A 79 13.66 2.57 6.37
N ARG A 80 13.28 3.46 5.45
CA ARG A 80 14.01 3.63 4.18
C ARG A 80 14.52 5.05 3.99
N ASP A 81 15.76 5.14 3.56
CA ASP A 81 16.30 6.39 3.02
C ASP A 81 15.94 6.55 1.54
N GLY A 82 16.15 7.74 0.98
CA GLY A 82 15.83 8.08 -0.42
C GLY A 82 16.58 7.27 -1.48
N THR A 83 17.40 6.29 -1.09
CA THR A 83 18.05 5.32 -1.98
C THR A 83 17.34 3.96 -2.01
N GLY A 84 16.26 3.80 -1.23
CA GLY A 84 15.48 2.56 -1.14
C GLY A 84 16.10 1.49 -0.24
N ARG A 85 17.18 1.80 0.49
CA ARG A 85 17.82 0.86 1.43
C ARG A 85 17.11 0.85 2.78
N SER A 86 16.86 -0.35 3.30
CA SER A 86 16.37 -0.56 4.68
C SER A 86 17.43 -0.09 5.69
N ARG A 87 17.01 0.78 6.61
CA ARG A 87 17.73 1.27 7.79
C ARG A 87 17.61 0.27 8.95
N VAL A 88 16.66 -0.66 8.88
CA VAL A 88 16.58 -1.79 9.81
C VAL A 88 17.67 -2.80 9.46
N PRO A 89 18.58 -3.14 10.40
CA PRO A 89 19.54 -4.20 10.19
C PRO A 89 18.77 -5.51 9.94
N VAL A 90 19.04 -6.16 8.82
CA VAL A 90 18.56 -7.53 8.60
C VAL A 90 19.20 -8.38 9.70
N LEU A 91 18.42 -8.73 10.73
CA LEU A 91 18.88 -9.67 11.75
C LEU A 91 19.27 -10.97 11.02
N PRO A 92 20.49 -11.49 11.25
CA PRO A 92 20.89 -12.74 10.62
C PRO A 92 19.89 -13.81 11.05
N ARG A 93 19.26 -14.47 10.07
CA ARG A 93 18.44 -15.65 10.34
C ARG A 93 19.32 -16.61 11.12
N SER A 94 18.97 -16.87 12.37
CA SER A 94 19.61 -17.91 13.16
C SER A 94 19.55 -19.19 12.32
N GLN A 95 20.70 -19.63 11.83
CA GLN A 95 20.84 -20.93 11.19
C GLN A 95 20.47 -21.95 12.27
N GLY A 96 19.27 -22.52 12.14
CA GLY A 96 18.79 -23.59 13.00
C GLY A 96 19.72 -24.79 12.84
N SER A 97 20.16 -25.30 13.99
CA SER A 97 21.02 -26.46 14.15
C SER A 97 20.34 -27.78 13.79
#